data_AF-A0A2S9A0Y9-F1
#
_entry.id   AF-A0A2S9A0Y9-F1
#
_cell.length_a   1.000
_cell.length_b   1.000
_cell.length_c   1.000
_cell.angle_alpha   90.00
_cell.angle_beta   90.00
_cell.angle_gamma   90.00
#
_symmetry.space_group_name_H-M   'P 1'
#
loop_
_entity.id
_entity.type
_entity.pdbx_description
1 polymer ?
#
loop_
_entity_poly.entity_id
_entity_poly.type
_entity_poly.pdbx_seq_one_letter_code
_entity_poly.pdbx_strand_id
1 'polypeptide(L)'
;MDSGSAEDVVKTGRSRERSVNEALHYLAMEVVPPPFRAPRLVSWGSEGMVLRRLDGAVLGEGKTLDRGVSPATAQQCLDLALSTAGWESPVDGHRVDYRRRLGWGRERGLLSTAEIDLLGEHERHADRRFQHGDLIPSNVIVDEDGVGVIDFEWSGRSAVNGLDWATLLVNGWGAESLRSIFLGARMAMTADGILNWATAICHELRQVERDGGQSSWAHEARDLYGQQIPVLRDAMARWMT
;
A
#
# COMPACT_ATOMS: atom_id res chain seq x y z
N MET A 1 -3.60 22.60 31.20
CA MET A 1 -3.74 22.12 29.81
C MET A 1 -2.37 22.27 29.20
N ASP A 2 -1.56 21.21 29.27
CA ASP A 2 -0.25 21.16 28.64
C ASP A 2 -0.45 21.08 27.13
N SER A 3 -0.16 22.17 26.43
CA SER A 3 0.04 22.17 24.99
C SER A 3 1.37 21.47 24.73
N GLY A 4 1.33 20.14 24.59
CA GLY A 4 2.47 19.34 24.17
C GLY A 4 3.02 19.89 22.86
N SER A 5 4.28 20.31 22.89
CA SER A 5 5.01 20.78 21.73
C SER A 5 4.99 19.73 20.63
N ALA A 6 4.63 20.13 19.41
CA ALA A 6 4.76 19.30 18.23
C ALA A 6 6.22 18.86 18.08
N GLU A 7 6.50 17.57 18.32
CA GLU A 7 7.82 17.00 18.09
C GLU A 7 8.00 16.71 16.59
N ASP A 8 8.96 17.40 15.99
CA ASP A 8 9.39 17.22 14.62
C ASP A 8 10.10 15.86 14.44
N VAL A 9 9.78 15.12 13.37
CA VAL A 9 10.40 13.82 13.06
C VAL A 9 11.51 14.00 12.02
N VAL A 10 12.74 13.57 12.35
CA VAL A 10 13.92 13.58 11.46
C VAL A 10 14.22 12.17 10.94
N LYS A 11 14.24 11.97 9.61
CA LYS A 11 14.60 10.70 8.95
C LYS A 11 16.06 10.73 8.45
N THR A 12 16.93 9.82 8.90
CA THR A 12 18.31 9.63 8.40
C THR A 12 18.54 8.19 7.91
N GLY A 13 19.36 7.99 6.86
CA GLY A 13 19.78 6.64 6.41
C GLY A 13 19.07 6.01 5.18
N ARG A 14 18.24 6.75 4.44
CA ARG A 14 17.56 6.25 3.22
C ARG A 14 18.40 6.46 1.95
N SER A 15 18.11 5.70 0.88
CA SER A 15 18.67 6.00 -0.45
C SER A 15 18.27 7.42 -0.84
N ARG A 16 19.25 8.24 -1.23
CA ARG A 16 19.05 9.65 -1.63
C ARG A 16 17.92 9.81 -2.64
N GLU A 17 17.79 8.86 -3.58
CA GLU A 17 16.73 8.87 -4.58
C GLU A 17 15.33 8.75 -3.97
N ARG A 18 15.14 7.83 -3.02
CA ARG A 18 13.84 7.61 -2.36
C ARG A 18 13.45 8.79 -1.49
N SER A 19 14.41 9.34 -0.76
CA SER A 19 14.18 10.53 0.02
C SER A 19 13.74 11.66 -0.92
N VAL A 20 14.47 11.93 -2.01
CA VAL A 20 14.10 12.97 -2.97
C VAL A 20 12.70 12.73 -3.55
N ASN A 21 12.35 11.49 -3.88
CA ASN A 21 11.00 11.14 -4.32
C ASN A 21 9.93 11.50 -3.28
N GLU A 22 10.15 11.13 -2.02
CA GLU A 22 9.26 11.45 -0.90
C GLU A 22 9.08 12.98 -0.75
N ALA A 23 10.18 13.75 -0.82
CA ALA A 23 10.17 15.21 -0.78
C ALA A 23 9.26 15.81 -1.86
N LEU A 24 9.43 15.32 -3.09
CA LEU A 24 8.73 15.83 -4.26
C LEU A 24 7.23 15.58 -4.14
N HIS A 25 6.81 14.45 -3.57
CA HIS A 25 5.40 14.19 -3.31
C HIS A 25 4.83 15.11 -2.24
N TYR A 26 5.54 15.36 -1.13
CA TYR A 26 5.04 16.33 -0.15
C TYR A 26 5.00 17.76 -0.69
N LEU A 27 5.99 18.18 -1.49
CA LEU A 27 5.95 19.46 -2.20
C LEU A 27 4.77 19.52 -3.17
N ALA A 28 4.50 18.43 -3.87
CA ALA A 28 3.38 18.33 -4.79
C ALA A 28 2.03 18.47 -4.08
N MET A 29 1.88 17.94 -2.87
CA MET A 29 0.66 18.09 -2.05
C MET A 29 0.39 19.54 -1.64
N GLU A 30 1.42 20.37 -1.46
CA GLU A 30 1.24 21.81 -1.21
C GLU A 30 0.69 22.56 -2.44
N VAL A 31 0.99 22.07 -3.64
CA VAL A 31 0.56 22.67 -4.91
C VAL A 31 -0.82 22.15 -5.34
N VAL A 32 -1.02 20.84 -5.24
CA VAL A 32 -2.25 20.13 -5.58
C VAL A 32 -2.66 19.30 -4.37
N PRO A 33 -3.51 19.85 -3.48
CA PRO A 33 -3.91 19.14 -2.26
C PRO A 33 -4.53 17.77 -2.55
N PRO A 34 -4.08 16.70 -1.88
CA PRO A 34 -4.67 15.38 -2.05
C PRO A 34 -6.05 15.30 -1.39
N PRO A 35 -6.91 14.36 -1.84
CA PRO A 35 -8.21 14.08 -1.21
C PRO A 35 -8.09 13.27 0.09
N PHE A 36 -6.89 13.13 0.65
CA PHE A 36 -6.58 12.37 1.86
C PHE A 36 -5.64 13.18 2.77
N ARG A 37 -5.59 12.82 4.06
CA ARG A 37 -4.71 13.49 5.02
C ARG A 37 -3.28 12.95 4.90
N ALA A 38 -2.32 13.86 4.83
CA ALA A 38 -0.89 13.56 4.78
C ALA A 38 -0.10 14.59 5.62
N PRO A 39 1.10 14.24 6.11
CA PRO A 39 2.00 15.19 6.74
C PRO A 39 2.30 16.40 5.87
N ARG A 40 2.52 17.54 6.50
CA ARG A 40 2.89 18.77 5.81
C ARG A 40 4.41 18.92 5.77
N LEU A 41 4.99 19.22 4.61
CA LEU A 41 6.42 19.53 4.55
C LEU A 41 6.71 20.88 5.21
N VAL A 42 7.60 20.89 6.21
CA VAL A 42 8.08 22.11 6.87
C VAL A 42 9.40 22.55 6.25
N SER A 43 10.35 21.62 6.10
CA SER A 43 11.65 21.89 5.48
C SER A 43 12.26 20.61 4.88
N TRP A 44 13.16 20.81 3.91
CA TRP A 44 13.91 19.75 3.24
C TRP A 44 15.30 20.25 2.86
N GLY A 45 16.34 19.45 3.06
CA GLY A 45 17.71 19.80 2.69
C GLY A 45 18.71 18.65 2.84
N SER A 46 20.00 18.98 2.93
CA SER A 46 21.08 18.00 3.18
C SER A 46 20.92 17.27 4.50
N GLU A 47 20.35 17.95 5.50
CA GLU A 47 20.15 17.42 6.87
C GLU A 47 18.92 16.50 6.98
N GLY A 48 18.15 16.36 5.90
CA GLY A 48 16.93 15.55 5.85
C GLY A 48 15.67 16.38 5.66
N MET A 49 14.55 15.80 6.10
CA MET A 49 13.21 16.35 5.94
C MET A 49 12.56 16.54 7.29
N VAL A 50 11.88 17.67 7.47
CA VAL A 50 11.03 17.95 8.62
C VAL A 50 9.58 18.02 8.16
N LEU A 51 8.74 17.20 8.79
CA LEU A 51 7.31 17.10 8.49
C LEU A 51 6.50 17.48 9.72
N ARG A 52 5.39 18.20 9.49
CA ARG A 52 4.35 18.34 10.51
C ARG A 52 3.65 17.00 10.68
N ARG A 53 3.75 16.45 11.88
CA ARG A 53 3.12 15.20 12.28
C ARG A 53 1.58 15.27 12.14
N LEU A 54 0.99 14.15 11.75
CA LEU A 54 -0.46 13.92 11.87
C LEU A 54 -0.78 13.50 13.31
N ASP A 55 -1.88 14.02 13.85
CA ASP A 55 -2.42 13.55 15.13
C ASP A 55 -2.94 12.11 15.01
N GLY A 56 -3.01 11.41 16.14
CA GLY A 56 -3.49 10.03 16.20
C GLY A 56 -2.42 8.95 16.37
N ALA A 57 -2.84 7.72 16.09
CA ALA A 57 -2.04 6.51 16.25
C ALA A 57 -1.94 5.74 14.92
N VAL A 58 -0.84 5.00 14.74
CA VAL A 58 -0.71 4.08 13.61
C VAL A 58 -1.79 2.99 13.70
N LEU A 59 -2.31 2.57 12.53
CA LEU A 59 -3.33 1.52 12.44
C LEU A 59 -2.79 0.19 13.01
N GLY A 60 -1.53 -0.12 12.73
CA GLY A 60 -0.77 -1.22 13.33
C GLY A 60 0.69 -0.84 13.53
N GLU A 61 1.37 -1.44 14.53
CA GLU A 61 2.78 -1.13 14.82
C GLU A 61 3.75 -1.71 13.77
N GLY A 62 3.30 -2.73 13.03
CA GLY A 62 4.10 -3.43 12.05
C GLY A 62 3.48 -3.44 10.66
N LYS A 63 4.09 -4.28 9.81
CA LYS A 63 3.65 -4.46 8.44
C LYS A 63 2.30 -5.17 8.33
N THR A 64 2.01 -6.08 9.24
CA THR A 64 0.73 -6.79 9.30
C THR A 64 -0.14 -6.24 10.42
N LEU A 65 -1.46 -6.31 10.24
CA LEU A 65 -2.44 -5.95 11.26
C LEU A 65 -2.88 -7.20 12.00
N ASP A 66 -2.48 -7.30 13.26
CA ASP A 66 -2.72 -8.43 14.17
C ASP A 66 -3.93 -8.22 15.10
N ARG A 67 -4.44 -7.00 15.18
CA ARG A 67 -5.60 -6.61 15.98
C ARG A 67 -6.83 -6.33 15.12
N GLY A 68 -8.01 -6.54 15.70
CA GLY A 68 -9.27 -6.11 15.10
C GLY A 68 -9.35 -4.59 14.96
N VAL A 69 -10.07 -4.12 13.95
CA VAL A 69 -10.43 -2.72 13.75
C VAL A 69 -11.95 -2.60 13.66
N SER A 70 -12.50 -1.44 14.02
CA SER A 70 -13.93 -1.21 13.88
C SER A 70 -14.35 -1.23 12.39
N PRO A 71 -15.61 -1.60 12.07
CA PRO A 71 -16.11 -1.49 10.70
C PRO A 71 -16.00 -0.07 10.13
N ALA A 72 -16.20 0.96 10.95
CA ALA A 72 -16.06 2.35 10.52
C ALA A 72 -14.61 2.67 10.11
N THR A 73 -13.63 2.27 10.92
CA THR A 73 -12.20 2.44 10.61
C THR A 73 -11.80 1.66 9.36
N ALA A 74 -12.29 0.43 9.20
CA ALA A 74 -12.05 -0.37 8.01
C ALA A 74 -12.64 0.27 6.74
N GLN A 75 -13.83 0.87 6.83
CA GLN A 75 -14.42 1.63 5.71
C GLN A 75 -13.57 2.87 5.37
N GLN A 76 -13.12 3.63 6.37
CA GLN A 76 -12.24 4.77 6.14
C GLN A 76 -10.90 4.36 5.50
N CYS A 77 -10.35 3.20 5.87
CA CYS A 77 -9.16 2.64 5.23
C CYS A 77 -9.40 2.28 3.75
N LEU A 78 -10.57 1.73 3.43
CA LEU A 78 -10.97 1.48 2.04
C LEU A 78 -11.08 2.80 1.27
N ASP A 79 -11.77 3.79 1.84
CA ASP A 79 -11.96 5.11 1.22
C ASP A 79 -10.61 5.80 0.97
N LEU A 80 -9.68 5.73 1.93
CA LEU A 80 -8.30 6.19 1.78
C LEU A 80 -7.62 5.51 0.60
N ALA A 81 -7.61 4.18 0.55
CA ALA A 81 -6.94 3.42 -0.50
C ALA A 81 -7.53 3.66 -1.90
N LEU A 82 -8.83 3.97 -1.99
CA LEU A 82 -9.46 4.36 -3.26
C LEU A 82 -9.15 5.82 -3.62
N SER A 83 -9.09 6.71 -2.62
CA SER A 83 -8.83 8.14 -2.82
C SER A 83 -7.41 8.43 -3.31
N THR A 84 -6.41 7.61 -2.96
CA THR A 84 -5.03 7.76 -3.47
C THR A 84 -4.99 7.67 -4.99
N ALA A 85 -5.72 6.71 -5.58
CA ALA A 85 -5.85 6.57 -7.03
C ALA A 85 -6.51 7.78 -7.71
N GLY A 86 -7.32 8.53 -6.96
CA GLY A 86 -8.00 9.73 -7.43
C GLY A 86 -7.14 10.99 -7.44
N TRP A 87 -5.97 11.00 -6.78
CA TRP A 87 -5.13 12.20 -6.71
C TRP A 87 -4.31 12.39 -8.00
N GLU A 88 -4.44 13.57 -8.60
CA GLU A 88 -3.67 13.98 -9.78
C GLU A 88 -2.31 14.57 -9.39
N SER A 89 -1.41 13.73 -8.90
CA SER A 89 -0.06 14.20 -8.55
C SER A 89 0.67 14.78 -9.77
N PRO A 90 1.27 15.98 -9.67
CA PRO A 90 2.15 16.55 -10.68
C PRO A 90 3.51 15.84 -10.77
N VAL A 91 3.79 14.87 -9.88
CA VAL A 91 5.04 14.11 -9.83
C VAL A 91 4.77 12.66 -10.21
N ASP A 92 5.53 12.14 -11.18
CA ASP A 92 5.39 10.76 -11.66
C ASP A 92 5.79 9.70 -10.62
N GLY A 93 6.82 10.01 -9.82
CA GLY A 93 7.35 9.16 -8.76
C GLY A 93 7.90 7.81 -9.23
N HIS A 94 7.89 6.82 -8.32
CA HIS A 94 8.34 5.47 -8.62
C HIS A 94 7.37 4.71 -9.53
N ARG A 95 7.93 3.88 -10.39
CA ARG A 95 7.16 2.96 -11.24
C ARG A 95 7.23 1.55 -10.68
N VAL A 96 6.06 0.92 -10.57
CA VAL A 96 5.95 -0.47 -10.15
C VAL A 96 6.30 -1.38 -11.34
N ASP A 97 7.28 -2.26 -11.15
CA ASP A 97 7.63 -3.31 -12.11
C ASP A 97 6.78 -4.56 -11.85
N TYR A 98 5.55 -4.57 -12.38
CA TYR A 98 4.60 -5.67 -12.22
C TYR A 98 5.15 -6.97 -12.78
N ARG A 99 5.70 -6.94 -14.01
CA ARG A 99 6.24 -8.12 -14.68
C ARG A 99 7.30 -8.83 -13.84
N ARG A 100 8.22 -8.09 -13.23
CA ARG A 100 9.22 -8.68 -12.33
C ARG A 100 8.60 -9.26 -11.05
N ARG A 101 7.61 -8.59 -10.46
CA ARG A 101 6.91 -9.06 -9.25
C ARG A 101 6.12 -10.35 -9.53
N LEU A 102 5.35 -10.37 -10.62
CA LEU A 102 4.56 -11.53 -11.03
C LEU A 102 5.46 -12.69 -11.50
N GLY A 103 6.55 -12.40 -12.20
CA GLY A 103 7.54 -13.39 -12.61
C GLY A 103 8.15 -14.17 -11.43
N TRP A 104 8.41 -13.47 -10.31
CA TRP A 104 8.84 -14.11 -9.07
C TRP A 104 7.77 -15.07 -8.50
N GLY A 105 6.49 -14.69 -8.60
CA GLY A 105 5.37 -15.55 -8.20
C GLY A 105 5.27 -16.82 -9.06
N ARG A 106 5.55 -16.69 -10.37
CA ARG A 106 5.64 -17.82 -11.30
C ARG A 106 6.67 -18.85 -10.86
N GLU A 107 7.87 -18.38 -10.53
CA GLU A 107 9.01 -19.22 -10.16
C GLU A 107 8.72 -20.08 -8.93
N ARG A 108 7.73 -19.69 -8.12
CA ARG A 108 7.28 -20.38 -6.91
C ARG A 108 5.96 -21.12 -7.08
N GLY A 109 5.42 -21.19 -8.30
CA GLY A 109 4.14 -21.85 -8.58
C GLY A 109 2.93 -21.16 -7.94
N LEU A 110 3.06 -19.88 -7.56
CA LEU A 110 1.93 -19.08 -7.07
C LEU A 110 0.97 -18.75 -8.22
N LEU A 111 1.56 -18.37 -9.36
CA LEU A 111 0.89 -18.01 -10.60
C LEU A 111 1.39 -18.90 -11.74
N SER A 112 0.49 -19.28 -12.64
CA SER A 112 0.77 -19.93 -13.91
C SER A 112 1.22 -18.93 -14.97
N THR A 113 1.78 -19.44 -16.07
CA THR A 113 2.14 -18.62 -17.23
C THR A 113 0.92 -17.92 -17.83
N ALA A 114 -0.21 -18.63 -17.95
CA ALA A 114 -1.43 -18.07 -18.52
C ALA A 114 -1.96 -16.89 -17.69
N GLU A 115 -1.92 -17.01 -16.36
CA GLU A 115 -2.32 -15.93 -15.47
C GLU A 115 -1.39 -14.71 -15.63
N ILE A 116 -0.08 -14.90 -15.72
CA ILE A 116 0.86 -13.78 -15.89
C ILE A 116 0.72 -13.11 -17.24
N ASP A 117 0.49 -13.87 -18.31
CA ASP A 117 0.30 -13.31 -19.65
C ASP A 117 -0.97 -12.46 -19.70
N LEU A 118 -2.06 -12.94 -19.09
CA LEU A 118 -3.33 -12.23 -18.95
C LEU A 118 -3.16 -10.94 -18.13
N LEU A 119 -2.47 -11.01 -16.99
CA LEU A 119 -2.18 -9.86 -16.15
C LEU A 119 -1.27 -8.84 -16.85
N GLY A 120 -0.28 -9.30 -17.63
CA GLY A 120 0.62 -8.46 -18.40
C GLY A 120 -0.04 -7.84 -19.64
N GLU A 121 -1.14 -8.40 -20.15
CA GLU A 121 -1.98 -7.75 -21.15
C GLU A 121 -2.79 -6.61 -20.54
N HIS A 122 -3.35 -6.82 -19.35
CA HIS A 122 -4.08 -5.80 -18.64
C HIS A 122 -3.19 -4.59 -18.29
N GLU A 123 -1.98 -4.85 -17.77
CA GLU A 123 -0.98 -3.81 -17.46
C GLU A 123 -0.67 -2.90 -18.67
N ARG A 124 -0.60 -3.46 -19.88
CA ARG A 124 -0.26 -2.71 -21.12
C ARG A 124 -1.31 -1.68 -21.50
N HIS A 125 -2.56 -1.88 -21.11
CA HIS A 125 -3.68 -1.01 -21.48
C HIS A 125 -4.19 -0.15 -20.32
N ALA A 126 -3.60 -0.31 -19.13
CA ALA A 126 -4.16 0.27 -17.92
C ALA A 126 -3.77 1.76 -17.77
N ASP A 127 -4.72 2.53 -17.24
CA ASP A 127 -4.57 3.95 -16.98
C ASP A 127 -3.75 4.19 -15.72
N ARG A 128 -2.65 4.92 -15.85
CA ARG A 128 -1.66 5.04 -14.78
C ARG A 128 -2.06 6.09 -13.75
N ARG A 129 -2.56 5.63 -12.61
CA ARG A 129 -2.96 6.49 -11.48
C ARG A 129 -1.89 6.55 -10.39
N PHE A 130 -1.93 7.63 -9.62
CA PHE A 130 -1.10 7.75 -8.43
C PHE A 130 -1.41 6.62 -7.46
N GLN A 131 -0.38 6.09 -6.79
CA GLN A 131 -0.50 5.15 -5.69
C GLN A 131 0.55 5.53 -4.64
N HIS A 132 0.22 5.30 -3.38
CA HIS A 132 1.14 5.39 -2.25
C HIS A 132 2.30 4.39 -2.41
N GLY A 133 2.01 3.17 -2.88
CA GLY A 133 3.01 2.16 -3.23
C GLY A 133 3.49 1.28 -2.07
N ASP A 134 3.24 1.72 -0.83
CA ASP A 134 3.49 0.97 0.41
C ASP A 134 2.42 1.27 1.47
N LEU A 135 1.13 1.18 1.09
CA LEU A 135 0.01 1.46 2.00
C LEU A 135 -0.21 0.27 2.97
N ILE A 136 0.67 0.17 3.97
CA ILE A 136 0.63 -0.82 5.04
C ILE A 136 0.09 -0.21 6.35
N PRO A 137 -0.36 -1.03 7.32
CA PRO A 137 -0.93 -0.55 8.59
C PRO A 137 -0.06 0.45 9.35
N SER A 138 1.27 0.25 9.40
CA SER A 138 2.19 1.20 10.05
C SER A 138 2.30 2.56 9.36
N ASN A 139 1.84 2.66 8.11
CA ASN A 139 1.83 3.89 7.33
C ASN A 139 0.45 4.58 7.34
N VAL A 140 -0.54 4.02 8.03
CA VAL A 140 -1.88 4.60 8.17
C VAL A 140 -2.04 5.17 9.58
N ILE A 141 -2.43 6.43 9.69
CA ILE A 141 -2.71 7.10 10.96
C ILE A 141 -4.22 7.21 11.15
N VAL A 142 -4.71 6.94 12.36
CA VAL A 142 -6.13 6.99 12.73
C VAL A 142 -6.31 7.92 13.94
N ASP A 143 -7.27 8.84 13.84
CA ASP A 143 -7.71 9.73 14.93
C ASP A 143 -9.22 10.02 14.83
N GLU A 144 -9.71 11.00 15.60
CA GLU A 144 -11.10 11.45 15.54
C GLU A 144 -11.53 12.07 14.20
N ASP A 145 -10.60 12.65 13.43
CA ASP A 145 -10.86 13.33 12.15
C ASP A 145 -10.84 12.34 10.97
N GLY A 146 -10.40 11.10 11.20
CA GLY A 146 -10.45 9.99 10.25
C GLY A 146 -9.09 9.34 10.06
N VAL A 147 -8.78 8.99 8.80
CA VAL A 147 -7.52 8.32 8.46
C VAL A 147 -6.61 9.21 7.62
N GLY A 148 -5.32 9.13 7.90
CA GLY A 148 -4.25 9.73 7.11
C GLY A 148 -3.20 8.71 6.74
N VAL A 149 -2.28 9.09 5.87
CA VAL A 149 -1.19 8.24 5.39
C VAL A 149 0.14 8.97 5.48
N ILE A 150 1.19 8.22 5.79
CA ILE A 150 2.58 8.70 5.88
C ILE A 150 3.49 7.82 5.02
N ASP A 151 4.71 8.31 4.80
CA ASP A 151 5.81 7.57 4.14
C ASP A 151 5.66 7.34 2.61
N PHE A 152 5.67 8.45 1.87
CA PHE A 152 5.51 8.48 0.42
C PHE A 152 6.79 8.10 -0.38
N GLU A 153 7.74 7.40 0.24
CA GLU A 153 9.02 7.10 -0.41
C GLU A 153 8.88 6.21 -1.64
N TRP A 154 7.83 5.37 -1.69
CA TRP A 154 7.51 4.46 -2.81
C TRP A 154 6.42 4.97 -3.73
N SER A 155 5.93 6.18 -3.49
CA SER A 155 4.78 6.69 -4.22
C SER A 155 5.11 7.07 -5.65
N GLY A 156 4.11 6.94 -6.51
CA GLY A 156 4.21 7.25 -7.92
C GLY A 156 3.06 6.67 -8.73
N ARG A 157 3.21 6.70 -10.05
CA ARG A 157 2.19 6.19 -10.97
C ARG A 157 2.34 4.68 -11.14
N SER A 158 1.29 3.96 -10.79
CA SER A 158 1.20 2.53 -11.00
C SER A 158 0.35 2.22 -12.23
N ALA A 159 0.66 1.12 -12.93
CA ALA A 159 -0.09 0.71 -14.10
C ALA A 159 -1.55 0.37 -13.77
N VAL A 160 -1.85 -0.11 -12.57
CA VAL A 160 -3.14 -0.73 -12.25
C VAL A 160 -3.79 -0.02 -11.06
N ASN A 161 -5.09 0.22 -11.14
CA ASN A 161 -5.86 0.90 -10.10
C ASN A 161 -6.11 -0.01 -8.89
N GLY A 162 -5.72 0.43 -7.70
CA GLY A 162 -6.00 -0.28 -6.45
C GLY A 162 -4.84 -1.11 -5.90
N LEU A 163 -3.58 -0.80 -6.24
CA LEU A 163 -2.42 -1.41 -5.59
C LEU A 163 -2.38 -1.10 -4.09
N ASP A 164 -2.74 0.12 -3.70
CA ASP A 164 -2.81 0.52 -2.30
C ASP A 164 -3.91 -0.26 -1.55
N TRP A 165 -5.07 -0.45 -2.17
CA TRP A 165 -6.14 -1.30 -1.64
C TRP A 165 -5.66 -2.73 -1.44
N ALA A 166 -4.98 -3.29 -2.44
CA ALA A 166 -4.47 -4.66 -2.39
C ALA A 166 -3.40 -4.82 -1.31
N THR A 167 -2.47 -3.85 -1.22
CA THR A 167 -1.42 -3.83 -0.20
C THR A 167 -2.04 -3.82 1.20
N LEU A 168 -3.05 -2.98 1.43
CA LEU A 168 -3.70 -2.89 2.73
C LEU A 168 -4.60 -4.11 3.02
N LEU A 169 -5.26 -4.71 2.03
CA LEU A 169 -5.98 -5.98 2.18
C LEU A 169 -5.04 -7.11 2.59
N VAL A 170 -3.92 -7.25 1.88
CA VAL A 170 -2.95 -8.33 2.09
C VAL A 170 -2.37 -8.27 3.50
N ASN A 171 -1.98 -7.06 3.92
CA ASN A 171 -1.37 -6.82 5.22
C ASN A 171 -2.39 -6.67 6.36
N GLY A 172 -3.62 -6.32 6.03
CA GLY A 172 -4.75 -6.18 6.96
C GLY A 172 -5.60 -7.45 7.13
N TRP A 173 -5.23 -8.55 6.47
CA TRP A 173 -6.06 -9.74 6.34
C TRP A 173 -6.48 -10.39 7.67
N GLY A 174 -5.68 -10.21 8.72
CA GLY A 174 -5.97 -10.69 10.08
C GLY A 174 -7.16 -9.98 10.73
N ALA A 175 -7.43 -8.73 10.35
CA ALA A 175 -8.55 -7.96 10.86
C ALA A 175 -9.84 -8.25 10.06
N GLU A 176 -10.77 -8.97 10.69
CA GLU A 176 -12.00 -9.44 10.05
C GLU A 176 -12.81 -8.32 9.37
N SER A 177 -13.01 -7.18 10.04
CA SER A 177 -13.77 -6.06 9.46
C SER A 177 -13.08 -5.47 8.23
N LEU A 178 -11.75 -5.34 8.23
CA LEU A 178 -10.99 -4.88 7.08
C LEU A 178 -11.13 -5.86 5.92
N ARG A 179 -10.89 -7.15 6.16
CA ARG A 179 -11.05 -8.22 5.17
C ARG A 179 -12.47 -8.24 4.58
N SER A 180 -13.50 -8.20 5.42
CA SER A 180 -14.90 -8.25 4.97
C SER A 180 -15.27 -7.05 4.11
N ILE A 181 -14.87 -5.83 4.51
CA ILE A 181 -15.19 -4.61 3.76
C ILE A 181 -14.43 -4.56 2.43
N PHE A 182 -13.14 -4.91 2.45
CA PHE A 182 -12.31 -4.85 1.25
C PHE A 182 -12.72 -5.90 0.22
N LEU A 183 -13.06 -7.12 0.64
CA LEU A 183 -13.59 -8.16 -0.26
C LEU A 183 -15.01 -7.87 -0.74
N GLY A 184 -15.80 -7.15 0.05
CA GLY A 184 -17.14 -6.67 -0.35
C GLY A 184 -17.10 -5.50 -1.33
N ALA A 185 -15.96 -4.81 -1.46
CA ALA A 185 -15.81 -3.70 -2.39
C ALA A 185 -15.88 -4.21 -3.84
N ARG A 186 -16.58 -3.47 -4.71
CA ARG A 186 -16.74 -3.82 -6.13
C ARG A 186 -15.40 -4.08 -6.83
N MET A 187 -14.34 -3.39 -6.40
CA MET A 187 -13.00 -3.53 -6.95
C MET A 187 -12.38 -4.91 -6.72
N ALA A 188 -12.74 -5.61 -5.64
CA ALA A 188 -12.15 -6.91 -5.30
C ALA A 188 -12.35 -7.99 -6.38
N MET A 189 -13.39 -7.85 -7.20
CA MET A 189 -13.80 -8.82 -8.22
C MET A 189 -13.56 -8.32 -9.66
N THR A 190 -12.81 -7.23 -9.84
CA THR A 190 -12.40 -6.77 -11.17
C THR A 190 -11.04 -7.34 -11.55
N ALA A 191 -10.71 -7.31 -12.85
CA ALA A 191 -9.37 -7.63 -13.34
C ALA A 191 -8.28 -6.81 -12.63
N ASP A 192 -8.52 -5.51 -12.43
CA ASP A 192 -7.62 -4.61 -11.71
C ASP A 192 -7.38 -5.05 -10.27
N GLY A 193 -8.45 -5.39 -9.54
CA GLY A 193 -8.37 -5.84 -8.15
C GLY A 193 -7.60 -7.15 -8.03
N ILE A 194 -7.91 -8.13 -8.88
CA ILE A 194 -7.24 -9.43 -8.90
C ILE A 194 -5.75 -9.28 -9.22
N LEU A 195 -5.40 -8.47 -10.23
CA LEU A 195 -4.02 -8.17 -10.60
C LEU A 195 -3.24 -7.53 -9.45
N ASN A 196 -3.83 -6.51 -8.82
CA ASN A 196 -3.18 -5.82 -7.72
C ASN A 196 -3.05 -6.72 -6.49
N TRP A 197 -4.03 -7.56 -6.20
CA TRP A 197 -3.96 -8.52 -5.10
C TRP A 197 -2.84 -9.55 -5.33
N ALA A 198 -2.79 -10.17 -6.51
CA ALA A 198 -1.70 -11.08 -6.89
C ALA A 198 -0.32 -10.40 -6.79
N THR A 199 -0.23 -9.15 -7.26
CA THR A 199 1.01 -8.37 -7.22
C THR A 199 1.44 -8.04 -5.79
N ALA A 200 0.49 -7.66 -4.93
CA ALA A 200 0.76 -7.37 -3.53
C ALA A 200 1.23 -8.63 -2.79
N ILE A 201 0.53 -9.77 -2.93
CA ILE A 201 0.97 -11.05 -2.33
C ILE A 201 2.39 -11.42 -2.79
N CYS A 202 2.67 -11.36 -4.10
CA CYS A 202 3.99 -11.67 -4.63
C CYS A 202 5.07 -10.71 -4.13
N HIS A 203 4.73 -9.41 -3.99
CA HIS A 203 5.64 -8.43 -3.41
C HIS A 203 5.97 -8.78 -1.97
N GLU A 204 4.95 -9.06 -1.16
CA GLU A 204 5.10 -9.30 0.26
C GLU A 204 5.86 -10.58 0.58
N LEU A 205 5.50 -11.71 -0.05
CA LEU A 205 6.24 -12.95 0.12
C LEU A 205 7.71 -12.83 -0.30
N ARG A 206 8.01 -12.02 -1.31
CA ARG A 206 9.39 -11.74 -1.72
C ARG A 206 10.16 -10.99 -0.65
N GLN A 207 9.54 -10.05 0.07
CA GLN A 207 10.21 -9.34 1.17
C GLN A 207 10.47 -10.29 2.34
N VAL A 208 9.48 -11.13 2.68
CA VAL A 208 9.63 -12.19 3.69
C VAL A 208 10.84 -13.10 3.41
N GLU A 209 11.04 -13.51 2.15
CA GLU A 209 12.19 -14.32 1.76
C GLU A 209 13.52 -13.57 1.82
N ARG A 210 13.53 -12.28 1.42
CA ARG A 210 14.74 -11.45 1.45
C ARG A 210 15.26 -11.23 2.86
N ASP A 211 14.36 -11.14 3.82
CA ASP A 211 14.71 -10.94 5.23
C ASP A 211 15.12 -12.26 5.91
N GLY A 212 15.36 -13.31 5.12
CA GLY A 212 15.85 -14.61 5.58
C GLY A 212 14.84 -15.37 6.44
N GLY A 213 13.58 -14.91 6.52
CA GLY A 213 12.58 -15.45 7.41
C GLY A 213 12.93 -15.34 8.91
N GLN A 214 13.93 -14.54 9.27
CA GLN A 214 14.40 -14.48 10.66
C GLN A 214 13.61 -13.50 11.53
N SER A 215 12.86 -12.59 10.91
CA SER A 215 11.96 -11.71 11.64
C SER A 215 10.75 -12.47 12.16
N SER A 216 10.24 -12.07 13.33
CA SER A 216 8.98 -12.60 13.87
C SER A 216 7.84 -12.43 12.87
N TRP A 217 7.78 -11.27 12.22
CA TRP A 217 6.74 -10.95 11.23
C TRP A 217 6.78 -11.87 10.00
N ALA A 218 7.93 -12.43 9.61
CA ALA A 218 8.04 -13.29 8.43
C ALA A 218 7.25 -14.60 8.55
N HIS A 219 7.15 -15.17 9.74
CA HIS A 219 6.38 -16.39 9.97
C HIS A 219 4.88 -16.11 9.89
N GLU A 220 4.43 -15.07 10.60
CA GLU A 220 3.04 -14.61 10.60
C GLU A 220 2.59 -14.24 9.17
N ALA A 221 3.45 -13.55 8.43
CA ALA A 221 3.19 -13.17 7.05
C ALA A 221 3.01 -14.39 6.12
N ARG A 222 3.82 -15.45 6.26
CA ARG A 222 3.66 -16.67 5.45
C ARG A 222 2.30 -17.33 5.67
N ASP A 223 1.90 -17.48 6.92
CA ASP A 223 0.62 -18.09 7.26
C ASP A 223 -0.55 -17.21 6.77
N LEU A 224 -0.43 -15.90 6.95
CA LEU A 224 -1.43 -14.92 6.51
C LEU A 224 -1.61 -14.93 4.99
N TYR A 225 -0.52 -14.92 4.23
CA TYR A 225 -0.57 -14.93 2.76
C TYR A 225 -0.96 -16.31 2.22
N GLY A 226 -0.60 -17.39 2.92
CA GLY A 226 -1.03 -18.75 2.62
C GLY A 226 -2.56 -18.90 2.63
N GLN A 227 -3.24 -18.22 3.54
CA GLN A 227 -4.71 -18.21 3.61
C GLN A 227 -5.36 -17.44 2.46
N GLN A 228 -4.66 -16.48 1.86
CA GLN A 228 -5.18 -15.64 0.77
C GLN A 228 -5.08 -16.32 -0.59
N ILE A 229 -4.05 -17.14 -0.82
CA ILE A 229 -3.79 -17.77 -2.11
C ILE A 229 -4.99 -18.56 -2.64
N PRO A 230 -5.69 -19.42 -1.85
CA PRO A 230 -6.88 -20.10 -2.34
C PRO A 230 -8.02 -19.15 -2.74
N VAL A 231 -8.21 -18.06 -1.99
CA VAL A 231 -9.25 -17.06 -2.27
C VAL A 231 -8.94 -16.28 -3.54
N LEU A 232 -7.69 -15.87 -3.71
CA LEU A 232 -7.20 -15.23 -4.93
C LEU A 232 -7.41 -16.15 -6.15
N ARG A 233 -7.05 -17.43 -6.04
CA ARG A 233 -7.22 -18.40 -7.13
C ARG A 233 -8.69 -18.61 -7.51
N ASP A 234 -9.58 -18.68 -6.54
CA ASP A 234 -11.02 -18.77 -6.79
C ASP A 234 -11.56 -17.50 -7.47
N ALA A 235 -11.08 -16.32 -7.07
CA ALA A 235 -11.41 -15.07 -7.77
C ALA A 235 -10.88 -15.04 -9.21
N MET A 236 -9.64 -15.47 -9.44
CA MET A 236 -9.03 -15.58 -10.77
C MET A 236 -9.79 -16.56 -11.67
N ALA A 237 -10.14 -17.74 -11.15
CA ALA A 237 -10.88 -18.75 -11.90
C ALA A 237 -12.25 -18.21 -12.35
N ARG A 238 -12.98 -17.52 -11.47
CA ARG A 238 -14.27 -16.88 -11.82
C ARG A 238 -14.15 -15.75 -12.82
N TRP A 239 -13.04 -15.03 -12.83
CA TRP A 239 -12.80 -13.96 -13.78
C TRP A 239 -12.44 -14.49 -15.18
N MET A 240 -11.79 -15.66 -15.26
CA MET A 240 -11.39 -16.28 -16.52
C MET A 240 -12.52 -17.02 -17.26
N THR A 241 -13.63 -17.31 -16.58
CA THR A 241 -14.84 -17.96 -17.15
C THR A 241 -15.86 -16.95 -17.61
#